data_AF-A0A2V5MUQ2-F1
#
_entry.id   AF-A0A2V5MUQ2-F1
#
_cell.length_a   1.000
_cell.length_b   1.000
_cell.length_c   1.000
_cell.angle_alpha   90.00
_cell.angle_beta   90.00
_cell.angle_gamma   90.00
#
_symmetry.space_group_name_H-M   'P 1'
#
loop_
_entity.id
_entity.type
_entity.pdbx_description
1 polymer ?
#
loop_
_entity_poly.entity_id
_entity_poly.type
_entity_poly.pdbx_seq_one_letter_code
_entity_poly.pdbx_strand_id
1 'polypeptide(L)' 'MKIDGKERSVRVGLISLGCAKSLVDAEIMLGSLIKNGIEITSDATQADVVIVNTCSFIDAAQEESIDAVLESAALR' A
#
# COMPACT_ATOMS: atom_id res chain seq x y z
N MET A 1 25.48 -18.93 3.22
CA MET A 1 25.53 -17.46 3.36
C MET A 1 24.54 -17.09 4.47
N LYS A 2 25.05 -16.94 5.70
CA LYS A 2 24.27 -16.46 6.84
C LYS A 2 24.41 -14.93 6.83
N ILE A 3 23.31 -14.22 6.79
CA ILE A 3 23.29 -12.76 6.96
C ILE A 3 22.86 -12.52 8.40
N ASP A 4 23.85 -12.31 9.27
CA ASP A 4 23.67 -11.78 10.62
C ASP A 4 23.52 -10.26 10.53
N GLY A 5 22.35 -9.77 10.90
CA GLY A 5 21.99 -8.35 10.91
C GLY A 5 20.50 -8.24 10.62
N LYS A 6 19.69 -7.92 11.63
CA LYS A 6 18.22 -7.87 11.53
C LYS A 6 17.81 -6.75 10.57
N GLU A 7 17.80 -7.02 9.26
CA GLU A 7 17.16 -6.16 8.27
C GLU A 7 15.69 -6.05 8.67
N ARG A 8 15.26 -4.83 9.01
CA ARG A 8 13.86 -4.57 9.34
C ARG A 8 13.04 -4.87 8.10
N SER A 9 12.03 -5.73 8.25
CA SER A 9 11.09 -6.05 7.19
C SER A 9 10.52 -4.75 6.63
N VAL A 10 10.50 -4.64 5.30
CA VAL A 10 9.84 -3.52 4.60
C VAL A 10 8.38 -3.51 5.02
N ARG A 11 7.88 -2.35 5.48
CA ARG A 11 6.47 -2.13 5.79
C ARG A 11 5.76 -1.46 4.63
N VAL A 12 4.65 -2.04 4.21
CA VAL A 12 3.79 -1.53 3.15
C VAL A 12 2.46 -1.06 3.74
N GLY A 13 2.08 0.17 3.45
CA GLY A 13 0.72 0.68 3.67
C GLY A 13 -0.13 0.58 2.41
N LEU A 14 -1.43 0.38 2.57
CA LEU A 14 -2.40 0.35 1.47
C LEU A 14 -3.49 1.38 1.71
N ILE A 15 -3.70 2.26 0.73
CA ILE A 15 -4.87 3.12 0.61
C ILE A 15 -5.70 2.58 -0.55
N SER A 16 -6.94 2.17 -0.29
CA SER A 16 -7.84 1.65 -1.34
C SER A 16 -9.01 2.61 -1.53
N LEU A 17 -9.16 3.11 -2.76
CA LEU A 17 -10.15 4.09 -3.18
C LEU A 17 -11.10 3.48 -4.21
N GLY A 18 -12.29 4.04 -4.35
CA GLY A 18 -13.33 3.56 -5.26
C GLY A 18 -14.27 2.54 -4.62
N CYS A 19 -14.53 1.42 -5.31
CA CYS A 19 -15.57 0.46 -4.91
C CYS A 19 -15.00 -0.90 -4.52
N ALA A 20 -15.77 -1.68 -3.77
CA ALA A 20 -15.39 -3.01 -3.26
C ALA A 20 -15.00 -4.04 -4.34
N LYS A 21 -15.19 -3.75 -5.64
CA LYS A 21 -14.82 -4.64 -6.74
C LYS A 21 -13.31 -4.82 -6.88
N SER A 22 -12.49 -3.83 -6.52
CA SER A 22 -11.02 -3.91 -6.59
C SER A 22 -10.37 -4.41 -5.29
N LEU A 23 -11.17 -4.76 -4.27
CA LEU A 23 -10.66 -5.17 -2.96
C LEU A 23 -9.99 -6.54 -3.00
N VAL A 24 -10.59 -7.48 -3.75
CA VAL A 24 -10.06 -8.85 -3.88
C VAL A 24 -8.67 -8.85 -4.52
N ASP A 25 -8.45 -8.01 -5.55
CA ASP A 25 -7.15 -7.89 -6.20
C ASP A 25 -6.09 -7.34 -5.22
N ALA A 26 -6.48 -6.36 -4.40
CA ALA A 26 -5.60 -5.82 -3.37
C ALA A 26 -5.26 -6.86 -2.30
N GLU A 27 -6.22 -7.67 -1.84
CA GLU A 27 -5.99 -8.75 -0.88
C GLU A 27 -5.06 -9.84 -1.42
N ILE A 28 -5.23 -10.23 -2.69
CA ILE A 28 -4.35 -11.19 -3.36
C ILE A 28 -2.91 -10.64 -3.43
N MET A 29 -2.77 -9.37 -3.82
CA MET A 29 -1.47 -8.68 -3.85
C MET A 29 -0.84 -8.63 -2.44
N LEU A 30 -1.57 -8.20 -1.42
CA LEU A 30 -1.09 -8.14 -0.03
C LEU A 30 -0.67 -9.54 0.46
N GLY A 31 -1.45 -10.58 0.15
CA GLY A 31 -1.11 -11.96 0.49
C GLY A 31 0.21 -12.42 -0.14
N SER A 32 0.50 -11.98 -1.38
CA SER A 32 1.79 -12.21 -2.02
C SER A 32 2.93 -11.49 -1.30
N LEU A 33 2.74 -10.22 -0.94
CA LEU A 33 3.74 -9.44 -0.20
C LEU A 33 4.08 -10.09 1.16
N ILE A 34 3.06 -10.49 1.93
CA ILE A 34 3.23 -11.17 3.22
C ILE A 34 4.02 -12.47 3.06
N LYS A 35 3.74 -13.28 2.02
CA LYS A 35 4.48 -14.51 1.73
C LYS A 35 5.96 -14.27 1.42
N ASN A 36 6.30 -13.08 0.94
CA ASN A 36 7.68 -12.66 0.67
C ASN A 36 8.34 -11.94 1.87
N GLY A 37 7.73 -11.98 3.05
CA GLY A 37 8.30 -11.42 4.28
C GLY A 37 8.12 -9.91 4.44
N ILE A 38 7.22 -9.30 3.67
CA ILE A 38 6.85 -7.88 3.80
C ILE A 38 5.79 -7.73 4.89
N GLU A 39 5.94 -6.72 5.74
CA GLU A 39 4.98 -6.40 6.79
C GLU A 39 3.93 -5.41 6.25
N ILE A 40 2.66 -5.57 6.62
CA ILE A 40 1.60 -4.63 6.25
C ILE A 40 1.28 -3.74 7.45
N THR A 41 1.17 -2.43 7.22
CA THR A 41 0.82 -1.43 8.23
C THR A 41 -0.41 -0.64 7.80
N SER A 42 -1.32 -0.37 8.74
CA SER A 42 -2.42 0.58 8.53
C SER A 42 -2.01 2.03 8.80
N ASP A 43 -0.84 2.24 9.40
CA ASP A 43 -0.28 3.56 9.64
C ASP A 43 0.70 3.92 8.50
N ALA A 44 0.30 4.88 7.66
CA ALA A 44 1.08 5.38 6.54
C ALA A 44 2.38 6.07 6.98
N THR A 45 2.42 6.65 8.19
CA THR A 45 3.64 7.29 8.73
C THR A 45 4.72 6.28 9.08
N GLN A 46 4.33 5.02 9.31
CA GLN A 46 5.23 3.92 9.58
C GLN A 46 5.54 3.11 8.32
N ALA A 47 4.96 3.43 7.17
CA ALA A 47 5.14 2.67 5.94
C ALA A 47 6.41 3.08 5.19
N ASP A 48 7.24 2.10 4.84
CA ASP A 48 8.40 2.32 3.97
C ASP A 48 7.93 2.54 2.52
N VAL A 49 6.83 1.89 2.11
CA VAL A 49 6.14 2.05 0.81
C VAL A 49 4.64 2.20 1.03
N VAL A 50 3.98 3.10 0.28
CA VAL A 50 2.51 3.22 0.27
C VAL A 50 1.99 2.83 -1.12
N ILE A 51 1.01 1.94 -1.16
CA ILE A 51 0.28 1.57 -2.36
C ILE A 51 -1.06 2.30 -2.37
N VAL A 52 -1.34 3.05 -3.43
CA VAL A 52 -2.67 3.66 -3.66
C VAL A 52 -3.38 2.83 -4.73
N ASN A 53 -4.37 2.04 -4.32
CA ASN A 53 -5.23 1.23 -5.18
C ASN A 53 -6.48 2.05 -5.52
N THR A 54 -6.68 2.41 -6.78
CA THR A 54 -7.85 3.19 -7.22
C THR A 54 -8.54 2.56 -8.43
N CYS A 55 -9.78 2.97 -8.69
CA CYS A 55 -10.53 2.57 -9.87
C CYS A 55 -10.47 3.66 -10.92
N SER A 56 -9.86 3.39 -12.08
CA SER A 56 -9.79 4.32 -13.20
C SER A 56 -11.13 4.55 -13.92
N PHE A 57 -12.19 3.85 -13.53
CA PHE A 57 -13.52 4.03 -14.12
C PHE A 57 -14.45 4.93 -13.30
N ILE A 58 -14.01 5.37 -12.11
CA ILE A 58 -14.80 6.22 -11.22
C ILE A 58 -14.07 7.56 -11.09
N ASP A 59 -14.64 8.62 -11.63
CA ASP A 59 -14.01 9.96 -11.66
C ASP A 59 -13.63 10.44 -10.25
N ALA A 60 -14.54 10.30 -9.27
CA ALA A 60 -14.26 10.65 -7.88
C ALA A 60 -13.05 9.87 -7.31
N ALA A 61 -12.91 8.57 -7.64
CA ALA A 61 -11.77 7.78 -7.18
C ALA A 61 -10.45 8.19 -7.86
N GLN A 62 -10.51 8.72 -9.08
CA GLN A 62 -9.33 9.28 -9.74
C GLN A 62 -8.88 10.56 -9.03
N GLU A 63 -9.79 11.50 -8.75
CA GLU A 63 -9.50 12.73 -8.02
C GLU A 63 -8.93 12.43 -6.63
N GLU A 64 -9.63 11.58 -5.85
CA GLU A 64 -9.18 11.14 -4.52
C GLU A 64 -7.79 10.48 -4.56
N SER A 65 -7.44 9.78 -5.64
CA SER A 65 -6.14 9.12 -5.75
C SER A 65 -4.98 10.09 -5.92
N ILE A 66 -5.21 11.23 -6.57
CA ILE A 66 -4.21 12.29 -6.70
C ILE A 66 -3.92 12.88 -5.33
N ASP A 67 -4.97 13.22 -4.57
CA ASP A 67 -4.85 13.75 -3.22
C ASP A 67 -4.14 12.76 -2.30
N ALA A 68 -4.55 11.48 -2.31
CA ALA A 68 -3.92 10.44 -1.51
C ALA A 68 -2.42 10.27 -1.81
N VAL A 69 -2.00 10.39 -3.07
CA VAL A 69 -0.59 10.36 -3.47
C VAL A 69 0.16 11.58 -2.94
N LEU A 70 -0.40 12.78 -3.09
CA LEU A 70 0.21 14.04 -2.63
C LEU A 70 0.34 14.07 -1.10
N GLU A 71 -0.71 13.67 -0.37
CA GLU A 71 -0.70 13.56 1.09
C GLU A 71 0.34 12.53 1.55
N SER A 72 0.39 11.35 0.92
CA SER A 72 1.38 10.31 1.25
C SER A 72 2.81 10.73 0.96
N ALA A 73 3.02 11.57 -0.05
CA ALA A 73 4.33 12.14 -0.37
C ALA A 73 4.75 13.19 0.67
N ALA A 74 3.81 13.96 1.22
CA ALA A 74 4.07 14.97 2.23
C ALA A 74 4.41 14.40 3.62
N LEU A 75 4.12 13.11 3.87
CA LEU A 75 4.47 12.41 5.12
C LEU A 75 5.94 11.96 5.20
N ARG A 76 6.71 12.14 4.12
CA ARG A 76 8.13 11.77 4.00
C ARG A 76 9.01 13.01 3.96
#